data_AF-A0A8C3SD21-F1
#
_entry.id   AF-A0A8C3SD21-F1
#
_cell.length_a   1.000
_cell.length_b   1.000
_cell.length_c   1.000
_cell.angle_alpha   90.00
_cell.angle_beta   90.00
_cell.angle_gamma   90.00
#
_symmetry.space_group_name_H-M   'P 1'
#
loop_
_entity.id
_entity.type
_entity.pdbx_description
1 polymer ?
#
loop_
_entity_poly.entity_id
_entity_poly.type
_entity_poly.pdbx_seq_one_letter_code
_entity_poly.pdbx_strand_id
1 'polypeptide(L)'
;MLWDEMSYRRTIACKSISSCSTSSITENLSDLLLAIQDELGQMSFEHQELLKQIQETKNCEVREDLEHELDCLVKQMEIKGEQISKLKKHQASVHKLKQKAQKLKRQSVHVLPKSDDLKGTREIPVTPSGSASKTCPVQKSKSSLQLLKNVQKLQSTLKKDDIIWEQ
;
A
#
# COMPACT_ATOMS: atom_id res chain seq x y z
N MET A 1 11.93 43.22 -23.14
CA MET A 1 12.87 42.40 -22.35
C MET A 1 12.70 42.75 -20.88
N LEU A 2 11.81 42.08 -20.16
CA LEU A 2 11.69 42.13 -18.69
C LEU A 2 10.61 41.11 -18.25
N TRP A 3 10.90 39.83 -18.51
CA TRP A 3 10.18 38.70 -17.92
C TRP A 3 11.17 37.61 -17.51
N ASP A 4 12.31 38.03 -17.01
CA ASP A 4 13.15 37.19 -16.17
C ASP A 4 13.05 37.74 -14.75
N GLU A 5 13.06 36.84 -13.76
CA GLU A 5 12.98 37.12 -12.33
C GLU A 5 11.56 37.15 -11.69
N MET A 6 10.95 35.96 -11.56
CA MET A 6 10.24 35.57 -10.33
C MET A 6 10.12 34.04 -10.19
N SER A 7 11.22 33.34 -10.48
CA SER A 7 11.50 32.08 -9.80
C SER A 7 12.01 32.46 -8.41
N TYR A 8 11.37 31.97 -7.34
CA TYR A 8 12.05 31.21 -6.29
C TYR A 8 11.13 30.88 -5.09
N ARG A 9 11.05 29.57 -4.82
CA ARG A 9 10.81 28.85 -3.54
C ARG A 9 9.50 29.12 -2.77
N ARG A 10 8.51 28.25 -2.99
CA ARG A 10 7.53 27.89 -1.96
C ARG A 10 8.12 26.79 -1.07
N THR A 11 8.62 27.17 0.10
CA THR A 11 9.00 26.24 1.18
C THR A 11 7.73 25.65 1.78
N ILE A 12 7.42 24.38 1.50
CA ILE A 12 6.38 23.64 2.22
C ILE A 12 7.02 23.05 3.48
N ALA A 13 6.63 23.57 4.63
CA ALA A 13 7.00 23.01 5.93
C ALA A 13 6.40 21.61 6.07
N CYS A 14 7.26 20.59 6.25
CA CYS A 14 6.85 19.23 6.55
C CYS A 14 6.23 19.20 7.96
N LYS A 15 4.89 19.21 8.04
CA LYS A 15 4.15 18.89 9.26
C LYS A 15 4.34 17.40 9.59
N SER A 16 4.69 17.13 10.84
CA SER A 16 4.93 15.79 11.39
C SER A 16 3.83 14.81 11.03
N ILE A 17 4.20 13.69 10.41
CA ILE A 17 3.32 12.56 10.12
C ILE A 17 2.97 11.89 11.45
N SER A 18 1.85 12.31 12.03
CA SER A 18 1.15 11.57 13.07
C SER A 18 0.72 10.22 12.51
N SER A 19 0.96 9.16 13.28
CA SER A 19 0.59 7.75 13.07
C SER A 19 -0.23 7.49 11.80
N CYS A 20 0.46 7.07 10.73
CA CYS A 20 -0.14 6.78 9.45
C CYS A 20 -1.19 5.67 9.59
N SER A 21 -2.46 6.08 9.69
CA SER A 21 -3.58 5.18 9.53
C SER A 21 -3.62 4.80 8.06
N THR A 22 -3.52 3.50 7.75
CA THR A 22 -3.55 2.96 6.38
C THR A 22 -4.77 3.42 5.56
N SER A 23 -5.80 3.99 6.20
CA SER A 23 -6.95 4.63 5.56
C SER A 23 -6.58 5.88 4.77
N SER A 24 -5.71 6.75 5.30
CA SER A 24 -5.33 8.00 4.63
C SER A 24 -4.62 7.74 3.30
N ILE A 25 -3.66 6.81 3.26
CA ILE A 25 -2.95 6.46 2.02
C ILE A 25 -3.91 5.97 0.94
N THR A 26 -4.92 5.17 1.29
CA THR A 26 -5.89 4.65 0.32
C THR A 26 -6.85 5.71 -0.23
N GLU A 27 -7.21 6.71 0.58
CA GLU A 27 -8.02 7.86 0.16
C GLU A 27 -7.20 8.74 -0.81
N ASN A 28 -5.96 9.08 -0.45
CA ASN A 28 -5.07 9.87 -1.31
C ASN A 28 -4.81 9.20 -2.69
N LEU A 29 -4.71 7.86 -2.72
CA LEU A 29 -4.56 7.10 -3.97
C LEU A 29 -5.82 7.17 -4.85
N SER A 30 -6.99 7.27 -4.24
CA SER A 30 -8.26 7.38 -4.96
C SER A 30 -8.45 8.77 -5.55
N ASP A 31 -8.09 9.81 -4.79
CA ASP A 31 -8.10 11.20 -5.28
C ASP A 31 -7.13 11.39 -6.45
N LEU A 32 -5.92 10.82 -6.35
CA LEU A 32 -4.95 10.84 -7.45
C LEU A 32 -5.47 10.11 -8.70
N LEU A 33 -6.15 8.97 -8.52
CA LEU A 33 -6.76 8.25 -9.64
C LEU A 33 -7.82 9.12 -10.33
N LEU A 34 -8.68 9.77 -9.56
CA LEU A 34 -9.72 10.64 -10.07
C LEU A 34 -9.11 11.80 -10.87
N ALA A 35 -8.09 12.47 -10.32
CA ALA A 35 -7.42 13.57 -11.01
C ALA A 35 -6.84 13.15 -12.38
N ILE A 36 -6.19 11.98 -12.45
CA ILE A 36 -5.64 11.49 -13.73
C ILE A 36 -6.78 11.14 -14.71
N GLN A 37 -7.89 10.60 -14.23
CA GLN A 37 -9.06 10.31 -15.06
C GLN A 37 -9.71 11.59 -15.62
N ASP A 38 -9.80 12.64 -14.80
CA ASP A 38 -10.32 13.95 -15.23
C ASP A 38 -9.40 14.58 -16.28
N GLU A 39 -8.09 14.52 -16.07
CA GLU A 39 -7.09 15.00 -17.04
C GLU A 39 -7.16 14.22 -18.36
N LEU A 40 -7.34 12.89 -18.31
CA LEU A 40 -7.54 12.09 -19.53
C LEU A 40 -8.87 12.44 -20.23
N GLY A 41 -9.91 12.75 -19.46
CA GLY A 41 -11.17 13.27 -19.98
C GLY A 41 -11.00 14.60 -20.70
N GLN A 42 -10.24 15.52 -20.11
CA GLN A 42 -9.90 16.81 -20.72
C GLN A 42 -9.12 16.63 -22.03
N MET A 43 -8.10 15.77 -22.04
CA MET A 43 -7.35 15.44 -23.27
C MET A 43 -8.24 14.79 -24.33
N SER A 44 -9.19 13.95 -23.94
CA SER A 44 -10.14 13.33 -24.88
C SER A 44 -11.04 14.37 -25.54
N PHE A 45 -11.45 15.40 -24.79
CA PHE A 45 -12.20 16.52 -25.36
C PHE A 45 -11.35 17.33 -26.34
N GLU A 46 -10.12 17.68 -25.96
CA GLU A 46 -9.16 18.38 -26.81
C GLU A 46 -8.84 17.61 -28.10
N HIS A 47 -8.70 16.28 -28.03
CA HIS A 47 -8.50 15.41 -29.18
C HIS A 47 -9.65 15.50 -30.19
N GLN A 48 -10.91 15.52 -29.72
CA GLN A 48 -12.06 15.68 -30.60
C GLN A 48 -12.11 17.07 -31.23
N GLU A 49 -11.72 18.10 -30.47
CA GLU A 49 -11.67 19.47 -30.97
C GLU A 49 -10.58 19.65 -32.02
N LEU A 50 -9.38 19.09 -31.81
CA LEU A 50 -8.30 19.09 -32.81
C LEU A 50 -8.72 18.37 -34.10
N LEU A 51 -9.36 17.20 -34.00
CA LEU A 51 -9.89 16.49 -35.17
C LEU A 51 -10.86 17.35 -35.98
N LYS A 52 -11.73 18.08 -35.30
CA LYS A 52 -12.67 19.00 -35.94
C LYS A 52 -11.93 20.15 -36.64
N GLN A 53 -10.95 20.77 -35.98
CA GLN A 53 -10.14 21.84 -36.57
C GLN A 53 -9.37 21.37 -37.81
N ILE A 54 -8.80 20.16 -37.78
CA ILE A 54 -8.12 19.53 -38.92
C ILE A 54 -9.07 19.41 -40.12
N GLN A 55 -10.31 18.96 -39.87
CA GLN A 55 -11.31 18.79 -40.92
C GLN A 55 -11.80 20.12 -41.52
N GLU A 56 -11.91 21.16 -40.70
CA GLU A 56 -12.41 22.48 -41.10
C GLU A 56 -11.33 23.34 -41.79
N THR A 57 -10.05 23.05 -41.52
CA THR A 57 -8.92 23.84 -42.02
C THR A 57 -8.58 23.54 -43.47
N LYS A 58 -8.54 24.58 -44.30
CA LYS A 58 -8.14 24.50 -45.72
C LYS A 58 -6.66 24.75 -45.96
N ASN A 59 -5.98 25.41 -45.02
CA ASN A 59 -4.54 25.66 -45.11
C ASN A 59 -3.77 24.37 -44.80
N CYS A 60 -2.92 23.93 -45.73
CA CYS A 60 -2.17 22.68 -45.59
C CYS A 60 -1.16 22.74 -44.44
N GLU A 61 -0.42 23.85 -44.30
CA GLU A 61 0.60 24.00 -43.25
C GLU A 61 -0.03 23.94 -41.87
N VAL A 62 -1.13 24.68 -41.66
CA VAL A 62 -1.88 24.67 -40.40
C VAL A 62 -2.46 23.29 -40.11
N ARG A 63 -2.92 22.56 -41.12
CA ARG A 63 -3.44 21.21 -40.95
C ARG A 63 -2.34 20.24 -40.52
N GLU A 64 -1.17 20.30 -41.13
CA GLU A 64 -0.01 19.46 -40.76
C GLU A 64 0.43 19.74 -39.31
N ASP A 65 0.45 21.01 -38.90
CA ASP A 65 0.76 21.39 -37.51
C ASP A 65 -0.27 20.81 -36.52
N LEU A 66 -1.56 20.89 -36.83
CA LEU A 66 -2.64 20.33 -36.01
C LEU A 66 -2.57 18.79 -35.94
N GLU A 67 -2.24 18.12 -37.04
CA GLU A 67 -2.02 16.67 -37.09
C GLU A 67 -0.84 16.27 -36.19
N HIS A 68 0.23 17.05 -36.19
CA HIS A 68 1.37 16.82 -35.30
C HIS A 68 1.02 17.00 -33.82
N GLU A 69 0.23 18.03 -33.50
CA GLU A 69 -0.28 18.27 -32.15
C GLU A 69 -1.19 17.13 -31.68
N LEU A 70 -2.08 16.64 -32.55
CA LEU A 70 -2.95 15.49 -32.27
C LEU A 70 -2.12 14.23 -31.97
N ASP A 71 -1.09 13.95 -32.77
CA ASP A 71 -0.16 12.83 -32.53
C ASP A 71 0.56 12.94 -31.17
N CYS A 72 0.96 14.15 -30.78
CA CYS A 72 1.56 14.40 -29.47
C CYS A 72 0.55 14.18 -28.35
N LEU A 73 -0.69 14.63 -28.51
CA LEU A 73 -1.77 14.45 -27.55
C LEU A 73 -2.11 12.97 -27.35
N VAL A 74 -2.19 12.17 -28.43
CA VAL A 74 -2.42 10.72 -28.35
C VAL A 74 -1.35 10.03 -27.50
N LYS A 75 -0.07 10.36 -27.72
CA LYS A 75 1.02 9.81 -26.88
C LYS A 75 0.85 10.16 -25.40
N GLN A 76 0.40 11.38 -25.09
CA GLN A 76 0.13 11.78 -23.71
C GLN A 76 -1.07 11.03 -23.12
N MET A 77 -2.13 10.81 -23.90
CA MET A 77 -3.29 10.01 -23.48
C MET A 77 -2.89 8.57 -23.16
N GLU A 78 -2.04 7.95 -23.98
CA GLU A 78 -1.48 6.61 -23.74
C GLU A 78 -0.71 6.55 -22.42
N ILE A 79 0.19 7.52 -22.20
CA ILE A 79 0.95 7.63 -20.94
C ILE A 79 0.01 7.74 -19.73
N LYS A 80 -1.05 8.56 -19.81
CA LYS A 80 -2.04 8.64 -18.73
C LYS A 80 -2.80 7.33 -18.54
N GLY A 81 -3.16 6.65 -19.62
CA GLY A 81 -3.77 5.31 -19.57
C GLY A 81 -2.90 4.28 -18.85
N GLU A 82 -1.59 4.31 -19.09
CA GLU A 82 -0.62 3.49 -18.36
C GLU A 82 -0.56 3.85 -16.87
N GLN A 83 -0.55 5.14 -16.53
CA GLN A 83 -0.56 5.60 -15.14
C GLN A 83 -1.81 5.09 -14.40
N ILE A 84 -2.99 5.22 -15.01
CA ILE A 84 -4.25 4.69 -14.46
C ILE A 84 -4.13 3.18 -14.22
N SER A 85 -3.57 2.44 -15.18
CA SER A 85 -3.42 0.99 -15.09
C SER A 85 -2.50 0.56 -13.95
N LYS A 86 -1.35 1.23 -13.81
CA LYS A 86 -0.42 1.01 -12.69
C LYS A 86 -1.08 1.32 -11.35
N LEU A 87 -1.80 2.44 -11.28
CA LEU A 87 -2.46 2.88 -10.05
C LEU A 87 -3.57 1.92 -9.61
N LYS A 88 -4.41 1.45 -10.54
CA LYS A 88 -5.45 0.45 -10.26
C LYS A 88 -4.85 -0.89 -9.82
N LYS A 89 -3.76 -1.33 -10.44
CA LYS A 89 -3.03 -2.54 -10.02
C LYS A 89 -2.54 -2.39 -8.58
N HIS A 90 -1.97 -1.23 -8.23
CA HIS A 90 -1.50 -0.97 -6.87
C HIS A 90 -2.65 -0.96 -5.86
N GLN A 91 -3.76 -0.27 -6.15
CA GLN A 91 -4.96 -0.28 -5.30
C GLN A 91 -5.46 -1.72 -5.04
N ALA A 92 -5.50 -2.57 -6.07
CA ALA A 92 -5.89 -3.97 -5.93
C ALA A 92 -4.93 -4.76 -5.04
N SER A 93 -3.61 -4.57 -5.21
CA SER A 93 -2.57 -5.19 -4.37
C SER A 93 -2.69 -4.78 -2.90
N VAL A 94 -2.87 -3.49 -2.62
CA VAL A 94 -3.07 -2.95 -1.26
C VAL A 94 -4.33 -3.53 -0.64
N HIS A 95 -5.45 -3.56 -1.38
CA HIS A 95 -6.70 -4.14 -0.90
C HIS A 95 -6.56 -5.64 -0.56
N LYS A 96 -5.88 -6.41 -1.41
CA LYS A 96 -5.60 -7.83 -1.17
C LYS A 96 -4.73 -8.05 0.08
N LEU A 97 -3.72 -7.20 0.30
CA LEU A 97 -2.90 -7.24 1.52
C LEU A 97 -3.74 -6.94 2.77
N LYS A 98 -4.58 -5.91 2.71
CA LYS A 98 -5.48 -5.53 3.82
C LYS A 98 -6.41 -6.67 4.21
N GLN A 99 -6.99 -7.36 3.22
CA GLN A 99 -7.84 -8.54 3.46
C GLN A 99 -7.08 -9.69 4.13
N LYS A 100 -5.88 -10.02 3.64
CA LYS A 100 -5.03 -11.07 4.24
C LYS A 100 -4.67 -10.74 5.69
N ALA A 101 -4.28 -9.50 5.97
CA ALA A 101 -3.95 -9.03 7.31
C ALA A 101 -5.16 -9.14 8.26
N GLN A 102 -6.35 -8.77 7.80
CA GLN A 102 -7.58 -8.91 8.58
C GLN A 102 -7.93 -10.38 8.88
N LYS A 103 -7.73 -11.29 7.92
CA LYS A 103 -7.96 -12.73 8.12
C LYS A 103 -7.01 -13.31 9.19
N LEU A 104 -5.73 -12.94 9.16
CA LEU A 104 -4.75 -13.34 10.17
C LEU A 104 -5.11 -12.82 11.57
N LYS A 105 -5.55 -11.55 11.69
CA LYS A 105 -6.02 -10.98 12.96
C LYS A 105 -7.21 -11.77 13.53
N ARG A 106 -8.18 -12.18 12.70
CA ARG A 106 -9.33 -13.00 13.14
C ARG A 106 -8.93 -14.40 13.59
N GLN A 107 -7.98 -15.04 12.89
CA GLN A 107 -7.48 -16.37 13.27
C GLN A 107 -6.72 -16.37 14.60
N SER A 108 -5.99 -15.29 14.91
CA SER A 108 -5.29 -15.14 16.20
C SER A 108 -6.23 -15.00 17.40
N VAL A 109 -7.44 -14.45 17.21
CA VAL A 109 -8.43 -14.25 18.29
C VAL A 109 -9.18 -15.55 18.63
N HIS A 110 -9.22 -16.52 17.70
CA HIS A 110 -9.85 -17.83 17.94
C HIS A 110 -8.96 -18.86 18.66
N VAL A 111 -7.70 -18.54 18.97
CA VAL A 111 -6.76 -19.44 19.70
C VAL A 111 -6.67 -19.05 21.19
N LEU A 112 -7.82 -18.83 21.84
CA LEU A 112 -7.90 -18.94 23.28
C LEU A 112 -8.52 -20.30 23.60
N PRO A 113 -7.79 -21.26 24.18
CA PRO A 113 -8.41 -22.50 24.62
C PRO A 113 -9.37 -22.15 25.77
N LYS A 114 -10.67 -22.35 25.52
CA LYS A 114 -11.64 -22.54 26.59
C LYS A 114 -11.21 -23.81 27.33
N SER A 115 -10.67 -23.67 28.53
CA SER A 115 -10.55 -24.78 29.47
C SER A 115 -11.87 -24.84 30.21
N ASP A 116 -12.79 -25.66 29.70
CA ASP A 116 -14.03 -26.04 30.37
C ASP A 116 -14.02 -27.56 30.47
N ASP A 117 -13.97 -28.06 31.71
CA ASP A 117 -14.29 -29.41 32.21
C ASP A 117 -13.57 -29.59 33.56
N LEU A 118 -14.09 -30.12 34.67
CA LEU A 118 -15.39 -30.66 35.06
C LEU A 118 -15.42 -30.69 36.59
N LYS A 119 -16.54 -30.21 37.18
CA LYS A 119 -17.34 -30.89 38.20
C LYS A 119 -16.63 -31.82 39.21
N GLY A 120 -16.73 -31.48 40.51
CA GLY A 120 -16.99 -32.49 41.55
C GLY A 120 -16.25 -32.33 42.89
N THR A 121 -17.05 -32.04 43.92
CA THR A 121 -16.94 -32.63 45.27
C THR A 121 -15.95 -32.03 46.27
N ARG A 122 -16.52 -31.22 47.17
CA ARG A 122 -16.39 -31.22 48.64
C ARG A 122 -15.05 -31.68 49.23
N GLU A 123 -14.36 -30.79 49.97
CA GLU A 123 -13.88 -31.03 51.35
C GLU A 123 -13.21 -29.78 51.96
N ILE A 124 -13.37 -29.64 53.28
CA ILE A 124 -12.81 -28.61 54.18
C ILE A 124 -11.64 -29.27 54.97
N PRO A 125 -10.90 -28.57 55.86
CA PRO A 125 -9.60 -27.93 55.63
C PRO A 125 -8.45 -28.52 56.49
N VAL A 126 -7.18 -28.45 56.05
CA VAL A 126 -6.04 -28.45 57.02
C VAL A 126 -4.81 -27.70 56.45
N THR A 127 -4.37 -26.66 57.15
CA THR A 127 -3.05 -25.99 57.08
C THR A 127 -2.06 -26.65 58.06
N PRO A 128 -0.73 -26.33 58.14
CA PRO A 128 0.17 -25.59 57.24
C PRO A 128 1.58 -26.24 57.06
N SER A 129 2.40 -25.60 56.22
CA SER A 129 3.87 -25.43 56.36
C SER A 129 4.80 -26.65 56.18
N GLY A 130 5.67 -26.58 55.17
CA GLY A 130 6.91 -27.35 55.17
C GLY A 130 7.63 -27.47 53.82
N SER A 131 8.81 -26.86 53.76
CA SER A 131 9.97 -27.19 52.90
C SER A 131 10.00 -26.68 51.44
N ALA A 132 10.98 -25.81 51.22
CA ALA A 132 11.49 -25.44 49.91
C ALA A 132 12.29 -26.61 49.30
N SER A 133 12.16 -26.81 47.98
CA SER A 133 13.29 -26.84 47.02
C SER A 133 12.93 -27.46 45.66
N LYS A 134 13.21 -26.67 44.61
CA LYS A 134 13.78 -27.06 43.28
C LYS A 134 12.84 -27.46 42.11
N THR A 135 12.87 -26.56 41.10
CA THR A 135 12.93 -26.79 39.63
C THR A 135 11.69 -27.40 38.96
N CYS A 136 11.03 -26.83 37.93
CA CYS A 136 11.53 -26.23 36.68
C CYS A 136 10.39 -25.56 35.86
N PRO A 137 10.57 -24.39 35.20
CA PRO A 137 9.69 -23.90 34.15
C PRO A 137 10.24 -24.26 32.74
N VAL A 138 10.10 -25.52 32.31
CA VAL A 138 10.67 -26.05 31.05
C VAL A 138 9.72 -25.93 29.83
N GLN A 139 8.59 -25.24 29.95
CA GLN A 139 7.69 -25.02 28.80
C GLN A 139 7.95 -23.71 28.02
N LYS A 140 8.45 -22.66 28.68
CA LYS A 140 8.72 -21.36 28.03
C LYS A 140 10.02 -21.33 27.23
N SER A 141 10.97 -22.21 27.54
CA SER A 141 12.30 -22.25 26.91
C SER A 141 12.27 -22.87 25.51
N LYS A 142 11.35 -23.80 25.23
CA LYS A 142 11.26 -24.48 23.94
C LYS A 142 10.81 -23.55 22.81
N SER A 143 9.82 -22.69 23.07
CA SER A 143 9.32 -21.72 22.10
C SER A 143 10.35 -20.63 21.78
N SER A 144 11.07 -20.14 22.80
CA SER A 144 12.16 -19.17 22.62
C SER A 144 13.32 -19.75 21.80
N LEU A 145 13.75 -20.98 22.09
CA LEU A 145 14.79 -21.65 21.30
C LEU A 145 14.34 -21.93 19.86
N GLN A 146 13.07 -22.28 19.67
CA GLN A 146 12.51 -22.48 18.33
C GLN A 146 12.47 -21.17 17.53
N LEU A 147 12.14 -20.04 18.17
CA LEU A 147 12.21 -18.72 17.55
C LEU A 147 13.65 -18.39 17.11
N LEU A 148 14.64 -18.59 17.99
CA LEU A 148 16.05 -18.34 17.66
C LEU A 148 16.52 -19.20 16.48
N LYS A 149 16.15 -20.49 16.45
CA LYS A 149 16.45 -21.38 15.31
C LYS A 149 15.80 -20.89 14.01
N ASN A 150 14.57 -20.41 14.08
CA ASN A 150 13.86 -19.88 12.92
C ASN A 150 14.51 -18.59 12.40
N VAL A 151 14.94 -17.69 13.29
CA VAL A 151 15.65 -16.45 12.92
C VAL A 151 17.00 -16.77 12.28
N GLN A 152 17.77 -17.69 12.87
CA GLN A 152 19.05 -18.13 12.30
C GLN A 152 18.88 -18.75 10.91
N LYS A 153 17.84 -19.57 10.72
CA LYS A 153 17.51 -20.14 9.41
C LYS A 153 17.13 -19.05 8.40
N LEU A 154 16.35 -18.06 8.81
CA LEU A 154 16.00 -16.94 7.93
C LEU A 154 17.25 -16.16 7.50
N GLN A 155 18.17 -15.88 8.43
CA GLN A 155 19.43 -15.20 8.14
C GLN A 155 20.33 -15.98 7.17
N SER A 156 20.35 -17.31 7.23
CA SER A 156 21.17 -18.12 6.33
C SER A 156 20.53 -18.37 4.96
N THR A 157 19.21 -18.29 4.87
CA THR A 157 18.49 -18.59 3.62
C THR A 157 18.26 -17.34 2.78
N LEU A 158 18.09 -16.16 3.40
CA LEU A 158 17.79 -14.91 2.71
C LEU A 158 19.05 -14.28 2.10
N LYS A 159 19.06 -14.08 0.78
CA LYS A 159 20.13 -13.39 0.06
C LYS A 159 19.76 -11.93 -0.20
N LYS A 160 20.77 -11.09 -0.48
CA LYS A 160 20.57 -9.68 -0.81
C LYS A 160 19.66 -9.49 -2.04
N ASP A 161 19.75 -10.41 -2.98
CA ASP A 161 19.00 -10.38 -4.24
C ASP A 161 17.54 -10.86 -4.09
N ASP A 162 17.19 -11.49 -2.95
CA ASP A 162 15.80 -11.89 -2.64
C ASP A 162 14.96 -10.69 -2.18
N ILE A 163 15.59 -9.57 -1.87
CA ILE A 163 14.94 -8.32 -1.44
C ILE A 163 14.72 -7.45 -2.67
N ILE A 164 13.66 -7.76 -3.43
CA ILE A 164 13.18 -6.92 -4.52
C ILE A 164 12.03 -6.05 -4.02
N TRP A 165 12.15 -4.73 -4.22
CA TRP A 165 11.00 -3.83 -4.15
C TRP A 165 10.41 -3.77 -5.56
N GLU A 166 9.07 -3.90 -5.68
CA GLU A 166 8.37 -3.76 -6.97
C GLU A 166 8.81 -2.45 -7.64
N GLN A 167 9.36 -2.58 -8.85
CA GLN A 167 9.80 -1.47 -9.72
C GLN A 167 8.74 -1.19 -10.79
#